data_AF-A0A937KY83-F1
#
_entry.id   AF-A0A937KY83-F1
#
_cell.length_a   1.000
_cell.length_b   1.000
_cell.length_c   1.000
_cell.angle_alpha   90.00
_cell.angle_beta   90.00
_cell.angle_gamma   90.00
#
_symmetry.space_group_name_H-M   'P 1'
#
loop_
_entity.id
_entity.type
_entity.pdbx_description
1 polymer ?
#
loop_
_entity_poly.entity_id
_entity_poly.type
_entity_poly.pdbx_seq_one_letter_code
_entity_poly.pdbx_strand_id
1 'polypeptide(L)'
;MQRLALTLGDPAGIGPEVLVKAFTELSASSDVGVFVIGSEAPIRQAMEESGVFHAIKRVESPEDVTREPVLHLLDPFPSSLSDLVRGSPSALAGAASVAYFERAVRLGLAGSIDGVVTCPINKVSVQMAGFLKDIAHQEILARITEAPLTETMLMTP
;
A
#
# COMPACT_ATOMS: atom_id res chain seq x y z
N MET A 1 -14.01 14.73 5.58
CA MET A 1 -12.90 14.53 4.63
C MET A 1 -12.92 13.08 4.25
N GLN A 2 -13.01 12.77 2.96
CA GLN A 2 -12.90 11.38 2.50
C GLN A 2 -11.48 10.88 2.77
N ARG A 3 -11.29 9.57 2.97
CA ARG A 3 -10.00 8.95 3.23
C ARG A 3 -9.73 7.85 2.22
N LEU A 4 -8.61 7.94 1.52
CA LEU A 4 -8.11 6.89 0.64
C LEU A 4 -6.85 6.29 1.24
N ALA A 5 -6.85 4.96 1.38
CA ALA A 5 -5.66 4.21 1.78
C ALA A 5 -4.89 3.79 0.53
N LEU A 6 -3.62 4.19 0.43
CA LEU A 6 -2.72 3.76 -0.63
C LEU A 6 -1.81 2.64 -0.13
N THR A 7 -1.94 1.43 -0.64
CA THR A 7 -1.07 0.31 -0.22
C THR A 7 0.22 0.30 -1.04
N LEU A 8 1.37 0.19 -0.37
CA LEU A 8 2.70 0.26 -1.00
C LEU A 8 2.96 -0.85 -2.04
N GLY A 9 2.19 -1.93 -2.00
CA GLY A 9 2.35 -3.08 -2.88
C GLY A 9 3.61 -3.85 -2.55
N ASP A 10 4.28 -4.39 -3.57
CA ASP A 10 5.57 -5.07 -3.40
C ASP A 10 6.68 -4.07 -3.04
N PRO A 11 7.26 -4.14 -1.82
CA PRO A 11 8.31 -3.25 -1.38
C PRO A 11 9.62 -3.40 -2.16
N ALA A 12 9.87 -4.55 -2.80
CA ALA A 12 11.00 -4.77 -3.69
C ALA A 12 10.69 -4.41 -5.15
N GLY A 13 9.43 -4.10 -5.48
CA GLY A 13 8.98 -3.66 -6.80
C GLY A 13 9.09 -2.15 -7.01
N ILE A 14 8.34 -1.63 -7.98
CA ILE A 14 8.29 -0.20 -8.32
C ILE A 14 7.29 0.61 -7.48
N GLY A 15 6.48 -0.06 -6.66
CA GLY A 15 5.41 0.57 -5.85
C GLY A 15 5.91 1.76 -5.03
N PRO A 16 7.01 1.63 -4.27
CA PRO A 16 7.61 2.74 -3.54
C PRO A 16 7.98 3.96 -4.40
N GLU A 17 8.57 3.74 -5.59
CA GLU A 17 8.98 4.84 -6.49
C GLU A 17 7.78 5.56 -7.10
N VAL A 18 6.76 4.80 -7.53
CA VAL A 18 5.51 5.36 -8.06
C VAL A 18 4.81 6.18 -6.99
N LEU A 19 4.73 5.65 -5.77
CA LEU A 19 4.15 6.35 -4.62
C LEU A 19 4.88 7.69 -4.40
N VAL A 20 6.20 7.67 -4.23
CA VAL A 20 6.98 8.88 -3.91
C VAL A 20 6.81 9.96 -4.98
N LYS A 21 6.79 9.57 -6.27
CA LYS A 21 6.64 10.51 -7.39
C LYS A 21 5.21 11.06 -7.51
N ALA A 22 4.19 10.25 -7.27
CA ALA A 22 2.79 10.65 -7.41
C ALA A 22 2.21 11.33 -6.16
N PHE A 23 2.82 11.16 -4.99
CA PHE A 23 2.24 11.57 -3.71
C PHE A 23 1.88 13.06 -3.65
N THR A 24 2.70 13.95 -4.22
CA THR A 24 2.43 15.40 -4.25
C THR A 24 1.11 15.71 -4.95
N GLU A 25 0.84 15.07 -6.09
CA GLU A 25 -0.40 15.29 -6.84
C GLU A 25 -1.60 14.66 -6.13
N LEU A 26 -1.42 13.46 -5.57
CA LEU A 26 -2.47 12.75 -4.84
C LEU A 26 -2.91 13.47 -3.56
N SER A 27 -1.96 14.10 -2.85
CA SER A 27 -2.21 14.82 -1.59
C SER A 27 -2.59 16.29 -1.78
N ALA A 28 -2.68 16.78 -3.03
CA ALA A 28 -3.00 18.18 -3.32
C ALA A 28 -4.47 18.54 -3.04
N SER A 29 -5.38 17.55 -3.04
CA SER A 29 -6.80 17.77 -2.80
C SER A 29 -7.09 18.06 -1.33
N SER A 30 -7.84 19.13 -1.08
CA SER A 30 -8.32 19.49 0.25
C SER A 30 -9.42 18.56 0.77
N ASP A 31 -10.10 17.82 -0.09
CA ASP A 31 -11.32 17.09 0.28
C ASP A 31 -11.07 15.61 0.58
N VAL A 32 -9.90 15.12 0.16
CA VAL A 32 -9.47 13.73 0.26
C VAL A 32 -8.15 13.66 1.03
N GLY A 33 -8.16 13.00 2.18
CA GLY A 33 -6.95 12.62 2.90
C GLY A 33 -6.38 11.33 2.35
N VAL A 34 -5.16 11.37 1.83
CA VAL A 34 -4.45 10.19 1.35
C VAL A 34 -3.38 9.80 2.36
N PHE A 35 -3.37 8.54 2.77
CA PHE A 35 -2.32 7.99 3.63
C PHE A 35 -1.82 6.66 3.07
N VAL A 36 -0.60 6.28 3.44
CA VAL A 36 0.08 5.11 2.91
C VAL A 36 0.01 3.97 3.93
N ILE A 37 -0.33 2.78 3.47
CA ILE A 37 -0.16 1.53 4.22
C ILE A 37 1.03 0.79 3.64
N GLY A 38 2.11 0.71 4.41
CA GLY A 38 3.39 0.17 3.95
C GLY A 38 4.49 0.35 4.98
N SER A 39 5.69 -0.13 4.65
CA SER A 39 6.87 0.08 5.49
C SER A 39 7.74 1.25 5.04
N GLU A 40 8.41 1.85 6.02
CA GLU A 40 9.18 3.09 5.82
C GLU A 40 10.47 2.88 5.03
N ALA A 41 11.19 1.78 5.24
CA ALA A 41 12.51 1.56 4.63
C ALA A 41 12.47 1.57 3.08
N PRO A 42 11.56 0.85 2.41
CA PRO A 42 11.45 0.91 0.95
C PRO A 42 11.06 2.30 0.42
N ILE A 43 10.22 3.04 1.18
CA ILE A 43 9.82 4.41 0.81
C ILE A 43 11.03 5.34 0.88
N ARG A 44 11.83 5.27 1.96
CA ARG A 44 13.04 6.09 2.11
C ARG A 44 14.06 5.79 1.01
N GLN A 45 14.29 4.52 0.71
CA GLN A 45 15.15 4.13 -0.39
C GLN A 45 14.66 4.71 -1.73
N ALA A 46 13.36 4.63 -2.01
CA ALA A 46 12.77 5.22 -3.21
C ALA A 46 12.90 6.75 -3.28
N MET A 47 12.84 7.45 -2.13
CA MET A 47 13.11 8.90 -2.06
C MET A 47 14.56 9.21 -2.46
N GLU A 48 15.52 8.47 -1.92
CA GLU A 48 16.95 8.62 -2.24
C GLU A 48 17.22 8.37 -3.72
N GLU A 49 16.66 7.30 -4.28
CA GLU A 49 16.86 6.92 -5.68
C GLU A 49 16.17 7.87 -6.67
N SER A 50 15.00 8.42 -6.31
CA SER A 50 14.24 9.33 -7.19
C SER A 50 14.63 10.80 -7.03
N GLY A 51 15.32 11.18 -5.95
CA GLY A 51 15.61 12.56 -5.60
C GLY A 51 14.38 13.38 -5.16
N VAL A 52 13.26 12.71 -4.87
CA VAL A 52 12.00 13.32 -4.43
C VAL A 52 11.78 12.97 -2.96
N PHE A 53 11.63 13.97 -2.10
CA PHE A 53 11.59 13.78 -0.65
C PHE A 53 10.27 14.26 -0.07
N HIS A 54 9.69 13.45 0.81
CA HIS A 54 8.54 13.80 1.64
C HIS A 54 8.88 13.58 3.11
N ALA A 55 8.42 14.48 3.98
CA ALA A 55 8.45 14.20 5.41
C ALA A 55 7.48 13.04 5.70
N ILE A 56 7.93 12.05 6.48
CA ILE A 56 7.11 10.89 6.86
C ILE A 56 6.63 11.08 8.29
N LYS A 57 5.31 10.95 8.50
CA LYS A 57 4.67 10.96 9.82
C LYS A 57 4.00 9.61 10.04
N ARG A 58 4.49 8.85 11.02
CA ARG A 58 3.84 7.57 11.39
C ARG A 58 2.49 7.83 12.04
N VAL A 59 1.52 7.00 11.70
CA VAL A 59 0.16 7.01 12.25
C VAL A 59 -0.24 5.59 12.65
N GLU A 60 -1.11 5.46 13.65
CA GLU A 60 -1.61 4.16 14.11
C GLU A 60 -2.97 3.84 13.48
N SER A 61 -3.70 4.87 13.09
CA SER A 61 -5.07 4.79 12.61
C SER A 61 -5.39 5.84 11.54
N PRO A 62 -6.40 5.62 10.67
CA PRO A 62 -6.84 6.63 9.70
C PRO A 62 -7.32 7.96 10.33
N GLU A 63 -7.67 7.94 11.61
CA GLU A 63 -8.10 9.10 12.39
C GLU A 63 -6.93 10.06 12.69
N ASP A 64 -5.70 9.55 12.74
CA ASP A 64 -4.47 10.34 12.96
C ASP A 64 -4.02 11.09 11.69
N VAL A 65 -4.64 10.81 10.54
CA VAL A 65 -4.33 11.46 9.27
C VAL A 65 -4.81 12.90 9.31
N THR A 66 -3.86 13.80 9.12
CA THR A 66 -4.07 15.26 9.18
C THR A 66 -3.91 15.89 7.80
N ARG A 67 -4.08 17.21 7.71
CA ARG A 67 -3.92 17.99 6.46
C ARG A 67 -2.50 18.52 6.27
N GLU A 68 -1.57 18.09 7.12
CA GLU A 68 -0.16 18.45 6.99
C GLU A 68 0.37 17.89 5.65
N PRO A 69 1.22 18.63 4.92
CA PRO A 69 1.80 18.19 3.65
C PRO A 69 2.93 17.17 3.89
N VAL A 70 2.58 16.07 4.53
CA VAL A 70 3.48 14.98 4.92
C VAL A 70 2.89 13.65 4.49
N LEU A 71 3.74 12.66 4.29
CA LEU A 71 3.33 11.29 4.01
C LEU A 71 2.96 10.62 5.33
N HIS A 72 1.65 10.53 5.61
CA HIS A 72 1.14 9.73 6.72
C HIS A 72 1.32 8.24 6.43
N LEU A 73 2.04 7.53 7.29
CA LEU A 73 2.42 6.14 7.10
C LEU A 73 1.87 5.25 8.21
N LEU A 74 1.04 4.29 7.84
CA LEU A 74 0.57 3.20 8.70
C LEU A 74 1.30 1.92 8.31
N ASP A 75 2.16 1.40 9.19
CA ASP A 75 2.92 0.18 8.91
C ASP A 75 2.35 -1.01 9.71
N PRO A 76 1.63 -1.95 9.07
CA PRO A 76 1.13 -3.15 9.74
C PRO A 76 2.17 -4.27 9.79
N PHE A 77 3.36 -4.11 9.19
CA PHE A 77 4.34 -5.17 9.04
C PHE A 77 5.46 -5.05 10.08
N PRO A 78 5.66 -6.03 10.97
CA PRO A 78 6.55 -5.88 12.13
C PRO A 78 8.04 -6.05 11.81
N SER A 79 8.38 -6.60 10.63
CA SER A 79 9.76 -6.95 10.28
C SER A 79 10.42 -5.86 9.46
N SER A 80 11.72 -5.65 9.68
CA SER A 80 12.52 -4.77 8.82
C SER A 80 12.55 -5.29 7.39
N LEU A 81 12.49 -4.36 6.44
CA LEU A 81 12.61 -4.60 5.01
C LEU A 81 13.87 -3.95 4.41
N SER A 82 14.81 -3.50 5.26
CA SER A 82 16.05 -2.84 4.84
C SER A 82 16.92 -3.68 3.91
N ASP A 83 16.86 -5.01 4.06
CA ASP A 83 17.75 -5.94 3.37
C ASP A 83 17.08 -6.55 2.12
N LEU A 84 15.92 -6.03 1.71
CA LEU A 84 15.26 -6.48 0.49
C LEU A 84 16.10 -6.11 -0.75
N VAL A 85 16.32 -7.12 -1.59
CA VAL A 85 16.93 -6.91 -2.90
C VAL A 85 15.85 -6.43 -3.87
N ARG A 86 15.95 -5.18 -4.32
CA ARG A 86 15.04 -4.62 -5.32
C ARG A 86 15.04 -5.42 -6.62
N GLY A 87 13.87 -5.51 -7.25
CA GLY A 87 13.64 -6.25 -8.48
C GLY A 87 13.72 -7.77 -8.34
N SER A 88 13.92 -8.30 -7.13
CA SER A 88 14.04 -9.73 -6.87
C SER A 88 12.88 -10.24 -6.02
N PRO A 89 12.20 -11.34 -6.41
CA PRO A 89 11.11 -11.88 -5.62
C PRO A 89 11.60 -12.49 -4.31
N SER A 90 10.88 -12.25 -3.23
CA SER A 90 11.16 -12.87 -1.92
C SER A 90 9.88 -13.16 -1.14
N ALA A 91 9.94 -14.16 -0.24
CA ALA A 91 8.83 -14.45 0.67
C ALA A 91 8.54 -13.26 1.61
N LEU A 92 9.58 -12.53 2.02
CA LEU A 92 9.43 -11.38 2.91
C LEU A 92 8.67 -10.23 2.25
N ALA A 93 9.00 -9.90 0.99
CA ALA A 93 8.30 -8.89 0.21
C ALA A 93 6.83 -9.28 -0.05
N GLY A 94 6.58 -10.56 -0.35
CA GLY A 94 5.22 -11.08 -0.52
C GLY A 94 4.37 -10.98 0.75
N ALA A 95 4.93 -11.38 1.89
CA ALA A 95 4.25 -11.29 3.18
C ALA A 95 3.88 -9.85 3.54
N ALA A 96 4.81 -8.92 3.31
CA ALA A 96 4.59 -7.50 3.54
C ALA A 96 3.47 -6.95 2.61
N SER A 97 3.54 -7.25 1.31
CA SER A 97 2.53 -6.84 0.32
C SER A 97 1.12 -7.26 0.71
N VAL A 98 0.96 -8.53 1.12
CA VAL A 98 -0.33 -9.06 1.55
C VAL A 98 -0.78 -8.34 2.82
N ALA A 99 0.09 -8.21 3.83
CA ALA A 99 -0.23 -7.52 5.08
C ALA A 99 -0.74 -6.08 4.87
N TYR A 100 -0.13 -5.32 3.95
CA TYR A 100 -0.58 -3.98 3.61
C TYR A 100 -2.00 -3.98 3.03
N PHE A 101 -2.26 -4.86 2.07
CA PHE A 101 -3.56 -4.94 1.42
C PHE A 101 -4.64 -5.47 2.36
N GLU A 102 -4.36 -6.50 3.17
CA GLU A 102 -5.32 -6.98 4.17
C GLU A 102 -5.68 -5.89 5.18
N ARG A 103 -4.69 -5.09 5.62
CA ARG A 103 -4.94 -3.97 6.54
C ARG A 103 -5.87 -2.93 5.89
N ALA A 104 -5.63 -2.57 4.63
CA ALA A 104 -6.49 -1.65 3.89
C ALA A 104 -7.93 -2.16 3.78
N VAL A 105 -8.12 -3.43 3.38
CA VAL A 105 -9.45 -4.04 3.24
C VAL A 105 -10.18 -4.08 4.58
N ARG A 106 -9.50 -4.45 5.67
CA ARG A 106 -10.10 -4.47 7.02
C ARG A 106 -10.55 -3.07 7.47
N LEU A 107 -9.77 -2.03 7.15
CA LEU A 107 -10.16 -0.64 7.43
C LEU A 107 -11.38 -0.22 6.61
N GLY A 108 -11.46 -0.65 5.34
CA GLY A 108 -12.63 -0.40 4.48
C GLY A 108 -13.90 -1.08 5.01
N LEU A 109 -13.80 -2.35 5.40
CA LEU A 109 -14.91 -3.10 6.01
C LEU A 109 -15.37 -2.49 7.35
N ALA A 110 -14.45 -1.88 8.11
CA ALA A 110 -14.77 -1.16 9.33
C ALA A 110 -15.37 0.23 9.09
N GLY A 111 -15.41 0.73 7.85
CA GLY A 111 -15.89 2.06 7.52
C GLY A 111 -14.93 3.20 7.87
N SER A 112 -13.66 2.89 8.16
CA SER A 112 -12.63 3.90 8.51
C SER A 112 -12.02 4.59 7.29
N ILE A 113 -12.20 4.02 6.10
CA ILE A 113 -11.73 4.58 4.82
C ILE A 113 -12.83 4.47 3.75
N ASP A 114 -12.79 5.36 2.77
CA ASP A 114 -13.76 5.43 1.67
C ASP A 114 -13.28 4.67 0.42
N GLY A 115 -11.99 4.32 0.35
CA GLY A 115 -11.45 3.58 -0.78
C GLY A 115 -10.01 3.14 -0.58
N VAL A 116 -9.59 2.18 -1.41
CA VAL A 116 -8.22 1.65 -1.45
C VAL A 116 -7.63 1.89 -2.83
N VAL A 117 -6.41 2.40 -2.87
CA VAL A 117 -5.58 2.56 -4.07
C VAL A 117 -4.38 1.64 -3.92
N THR A 118 -4.14 0.76 -4.89
CA THR A 118 -3.10 -0.28 -4.75
C THR A 118 -1.92 -0.01 -5.67
N CYS A 119 -0.71 0.06 -5.11
CA CYS A 119 0.50 -0.16 -5.91
C CYS A 119 0.63 -1.64 -6.34
N PRO A 120 1.44 -1.95 -7.37
CA PRO A 120 1.58 -3.31 -7.88
C PRO A 120 2.17 -4.29 -6.87
N ILE A 121 1.77 -5.57 -6.94
CA ILE A 121 2.32 -6.69 -6.16
C ILE A 121 2.96 -7.74 -7.08
N ASN A 122 3.90 -8.54 -6.56
CA ASN A 122 4.50 -9.68 -7.29
C ASN A 122 3.87 -11.01 -6.86
N LYS A 123 3.19 -11.69 -7.78
CA LYS A 123 2.56 -12.99 -7.54
C LYS A 123 3.56 -14.06 -7.03
N VAL A 124 4.77 -14.11 -7.58
CA VAL A 124 5.78 -15.09 -7.17
C VAL A 124 6.16 -14.87 -5.71
N SER A 125 6.38 -13.61 -5.30
CA SER A 125 6.66 -13.26 -3.91
C SER A 125 5.52 -13.62 -2.97
N VAL A 126 4.27 -13.33 -3.36
CA VAL A 126 3.06 -13.70 -2.59
C VAL A 126 2.97 -15.22 -2.40
N GLN A 127 3.24 -16.00 -3.46
CA GLN A 127 3.27 -17.46 -3.36
C GLN A 127 4.42 -17.98 -2.49
N MET A 128 5.62 -17.39 -2.60
CA MET A 128 6.76 -17.71 -1.73
C MET A 128 6.46 -17.44 -0.25
N ALA A 129 5.59 -16.47 0.04
CA ALA A 129 5.10 -16.17 1.39
C ALA A 129 4.03 -17.15 1.90
N GLY A 130 3.67 -18.18 1.12
CA GLY A 130 2.71 -19.22 1.51
C GLY A 130 1.27 -18.98 1.07
N PHE A 131 0.98 -17.84 0.42
CA PHE A 131 -0.37 -17.50 -0.03
C PHE A 131 -0.68 -18.11 -1.41
N LEU A 132 -0.79 -19.44 -1.47
CA LEU A 132 -0.90 -20.18 -2.73
C LEU A 132 -2.21 -19.93 -3.50
N LYS A 133 -3.27 -19.52 -2.81
CA LYS A 133 -4.58 -19.21 -3.38
C LYS A 133 -4.76 -17.73 -3.71
N ASP A 134 -3.88 -16.87 -3.20
CA ASP A 134 -3.91 -15.43 -3.43
C ASP A 134 -3.05 -15.11 -4.63
N ILE A 135 -3.64 -15.17 -5.81
CA ILE A 135 -2.92 -14.96 -7.06
C ILE A 135 -2.66 -13.46 -7.28
N ALA A 136 -3.62 -12.61 -6.92
CA ALA A 136 -3.57 -11.17 -7.03
C ALA A 136 -4.47 -10.48 -5.97
N HIS A 137 -4.65 -9.16 -6.11
CA HIS A 137 -5.49 -8.36 -5.22
C HIS A 137 -6.95 -8.85 -5.16
N GLN A 138 -7.51 -9.36 -6.26
CA GLN A 138 -8.92 -9.77 -6.30
C GLN A 138 -9.19 -11.00 -5.44
N GLU A 139 -8.30 -11.99 -5.44
CA GLU A 139 -8.43 -13.18 -4.61
C GLU A 139 -8.26 -12.86 -3.13
N ILE A 140 -7.32 -11.97 -2.79
CA ILE A 140 -7.15 -11.50 -1.42
C ILE A 140 -8.40 -10.74 -0.96
N LEU A 141 -8.95 -9.87 -1.81
CA LEU A 141 -10.14 -9.10 -1.52
C LEU A 141 -11.33 -10.03 -1.27
N ALA A 142 -11.61 -10.95 -2.19
CA ALA A 142 -12.72 -11.91 -2.07
C ALA A 142 -12.62 -12.78 -0.81
N ARG A 143 -11.40 -13.21 -0.44
CA ARG A 143 -11.18 -13.97 0.79
C ARG A 143 -11.59 -13.19 2.04
N ILE A 144 -11.23 -11.91 2.10
CA ILE A 144 -11.42 -11.09 3.32
C ILE A 144 -12.85 -10.56 3.40
N THR A 145 -13.47 -10.22 2.26
CA THR A 145 -14.83 -9.67 2.21
C THR A 145 -15.91 -10.74 2.13
N GLU A 146 -15.53 -12.00 1.91
CA GLU A 146 -16.46 -13.12 1.61
C GLU A 146 -17.36 -12.84 0.39
N ALA A 147 -16.94 -11.93 -0.49
CA ALA A 147 -17.72 -11.56 -1.65
C ALA A 147 -17.85 -12.76 -2.62
N PRO A 148 -19.07 -13.08 -3.10
CA PRO A 148 -19.28 -14.20 -4.02
C PRO A 148 -18.76 -13.89 -5.44
N LEU A 149 -18.51 -12.62 -5.74
CA LEU A 149 -18.08 -12.14 -7.05
C LEU A 149 -17.23 -10.88 -6.90
N THR A 150 -16.14 -10.82 -7.66
CA THR A 150 -15.34 -9.61 -7.91
C THR A 150 -15.27 -9.39 -9.42
N GLU A 151 -15.53 -8.16 -9.86
CA GLU A 151 -15.57 -7.78 -11.27
C GLU A 151 -14.49 -6.73 -11.56
N THR A 152 -13.94 -6.77 -12.77
CA THR A 152 -12.97 -5.78 -13.24
C THR A 152 -13.68 -4.78 -14.15
N MET A 153 -13.63 -3.50 -13.79
CA MET A 153 -14.09 -2.41 -14.66
C MET A 153 -12.88 -1.61 -15.16
N LEU A 154 -12.77 -1.47 -16.49
CA LEU A 154 -11.82 -0.56 -17.12
C LEU A 154 -12.56 0.71 -17.54
N MET A 155 -12.04 1.86 -17.13
CA MET A 155 -12.63 3.17 -17.42
C MET A 155 -11.63 4.01 -18.23
N THR A 156 -12.10 4.68 -19.27
CA THR A 156 -11.34 5.71 -20.00
C THR A 156 -11.79 7.10 -19.53
N PRO A 157 -10.93 8.13 -19.59
CA PRO A 157 -11.31 9.51 -19.29
C PRO A 157 -12.49 10.01 -20.13
#